data_AF-K7NZH4-F1
#
_entry.id   AF-K7NZH4-F1
#
_cell.length_a   1.000
_cell.length_b   1.000
_cell.length_c   1.000
_cell.angle_alpha   90.00
_cell.angle_beta   90.00
_cell.angle_gamma   90.00
#
_symmetry.space_group_name_H-M   'P 1'
#
loop_
_entity.id
_entity.type
_entity.pdbx_description
1 polymer ?
#
loop_
_entity_poly.entity_id
_entity_poly.type
_entity_poly.pdbx_seq_one_letter_code
_entity_poly.pdbx_strand_id
1 'polypeptide(L)'
;VEKDCMEWSKKTLSHLLEDIAIMSGEGNLWIKTTKVEKVDGEAYVNIRKGKIIPGYEISVRVLWEGEAKDAQGGTLAKVSGRVELPYIADENAGEDPDINI
;
A
#
# COMPACT_ATOMS: atom_id res chain seq x y z
N VAL A 1 21.12 17.44 -11.23
CA VAL A 1 20.17 18.02 -10.26
C VAL A 1 19.33 16.87 -9.76
N GLU A 2 19.24 16.75 -8.46
CA GLU A 2 18.36 15.77 -7.81
C GLU A 2 17.01 16.43 -7.54
N LYS A 3 15.95 15.65 -7.68
CA LYS A 3 14.59 16.07 -7.38
C LYS A 3 14.01 15.10 -6.35
N ASP A 4 13.59 15.63 -5.22
CA ASP A 4 12.79 14.90 -4.25
C ASP A 4 11.43 14.50 -4.87
N CYS A 5 11.06 13.25 -4.64
CA CYS A 5 9.83 12.63 -5.13
C CYS A 5 8.99 12.03 -3.99
N MET A 6 9.29 12.31 -2.71
CA MET A 6 8.53 11.72 -1.60
C MET A 6 7.08 12.20 -1.57
N GLU A 7 6.82 13.48 -1.85
CA GLU A 7 5.45 13.99 -1.91
C GLU A 7 4.65 13.42 -3.09
N TRP A 8 5.31 13.10 -4.19
CA TRP A 8 4.67 12.38 -5.29
C TRP A 8 4.39 10.93 -4.88
N SER A 9 5.36 10.27 -4.27
CA SER A 9 5.25 8.86 -3.85
C SER A 9 4.14 8.65 -2.82
N LYS A 10 3.99 9.55 -1.83
CA LYS A 10 2.88 9.57 -0.88
C LYS A 10 1.52 9.58 -1.59
N LYS A 11 1.33 10.51 -2.53
CA LYS A 11 0.07 10.63 -3.29
C LYS A 11 -0.20 9.40 -4.13
N THR A 12 0.82 8.90 -4.82
CA THR A 12 0.71 7.71 -5.67
C THR A 12 0.34 6.49 -4.84
N LEU A 13 1.04 6.24 -3.72
CA LEU A 13 0.78 5.09 -2.86
C LEU A 13 -0.58 5.18 -2.16
N SER A 14 -1.00 6.35 -1.69
CA SER A 14 -2.37 6.56 -1.20
C SER A 14 -3.40 6.22 -2.27
N HIS A 15 -3.26 6.76 -3.48
CA HIS A 15 -4.20 6.46 -4.56
C HIS A 15 -4.23 4.98 -4.97
N LEU A 16 -3.08 4.30 -4.90
CA LEU A 16 -2.99 2.88 -5.28
C LEU A 16 -3.50 1.95 -4.20
N LEU A 17 -3.35 2.29 -2.91
CA LEU A 17 -3.53 1.35 -1.79
C LEU A 17 -4.75 1.65 -0.91
N GLU A 18 -5.39 2.81 -1.06
CA GLU A 18 -6.64 3.12 -0.35
C GLU A 18 -7.85 2.51 -1.06
N ASP A 19 -8.85 2.11 -0.27
CA ASP A 19 -10.14 1.61 -0.74
C ASP A 19 -10.11 0.45 -1.77
N ILE A 20 -9.07 -0.39 -1.73
CA ILE A 20 -9.01 -1.61 -2.55
C ILE A 20 -9.92 -2.68 -1.96
N ALA A 21 -10.89 -3.15 -2.73
CA ALA A 21 -11.63 -4.36 -2.39
C ALA A 21 -10.76 -5.61 -2.63
N ILE A 22 -10.42 -6.32 -1.56
CA ILE A 22 -9.64 -7.58 -1.59
C ILE A 22 -10.58 -8.78 -1.71
N MET A 23 -11.68 -8.77 -0.95
CA MET A 23 -12.76 -9.75 -1.03
C MET A 23 -14.10 -9.01 -1.05
N SER A 24 -15.02 -9.48 -1.88
CA SER A 24 -16.31 -8.84 -2.15
C SER A 24 -17.48 -9.81 -2.05
N GLY A 25 -17.41 -10.77 -1.12
CA GLY A 25 -18.49 -11.70 -0.80
C GLY A 25 -18.11 -13.18 -0.93
N GLU A 26 -16.86 -13.50 -1.30
CA GLU A 26 -16.38 -14.86 -1.35
C GLU A 26 -16.47 -15.50 0.04
N GLY A 27 -17.25 -16.57 0.16
CA GLY A 27 -17.50 -17.21 1.47
C GLY A 27 -18.27 -16.32 2.47
N ASN A 28 -19.04 -15.34 1.98
CA ASN A 28 -19.67 -14.30 2.79
C ASN A 28 -18.66 -13.42 3.57
N LEU A 29 -17.47 -13.21 3.00
CA LEU A 29 -16.44 -12.33 3.56
C LEU A 29 -16.23 -11.13 2.64
N TRP A 30 -16.08 -9.97 3.27
CA TRP A 30 -15.70 -8.71 2.63
C TRP A 30 -14.44 -8.21 3.31
N ILE A 31 -13.41 -7.90 2.53
CA ILE A 31 -12.15 -7.35 3.03
C ILE A 31 -11.76 -6.22 2.10
N LYS A 32 -11.40 -5.07 2.68
CA LYS A 32 -10.84 -3.97 1.91
C LYS A 32 -9.76 -3.24 2.69
N THR A 33 -8.83 -2.64 1.97
CA THR A 33 -8.03 -1.55 2.55
C THR A 33 -8.92 -0.33 2.75
N THR A 34 -8.53 0.55 3.67
CA THR A 34 -9.28 1.78 3.96
C THR A 34 -8.41 2.99 3.73
N LYS A 35 -7.34 3.14 4.50
CA LYS A 35 -6.49 4.33 4.48
C LYS A 35 -5.02 3.96 4.52
N VAL A 36 -4.19 4.69 3.78
CA VAL A 36 -2.74 4.66 3.97
C VAL A 36 -2.43 5.50 5.22
N GLU A 37 -2.04 4.84 6.30
CA GLU A 37 -1.72 5.49 7.57
C GLU A 37 -0.39 6.23 7.47
N LYS A 38 0.60 5.64 6.80
CA LYS A 38 1.97 6.15 6.77
C LYS A 38 2.68 5.77 5.47
N VAL A 39 3.48 6.71 4.95
CA VAL A 39 4.46 6.50 3.89
C VAL A 39 5.70 7.30 4.27
N ASP A 40 6.77 6.60 4.57
CA ASP A 40 8.06 7.19 4.98
C ASP A 40 9.20 6.63 4.12
N GLY A 41 10.36 7.27 4.23
CA GLY A 41 11.58 6.87 3.56
C GLY A 41 12.09 7.97 2.64
N GLU A 42 12.73 7.56 1.56
CA GLU A 42 13.27 8.43 0.54
C GLU A 42 12.86 8.01 -0.87
N ALA A 43 12.68 9.01 -1.73
CA ALA A 43 12.40 8.80 -3.14
C ALA A 43 12.90 10.02 -3.89
N TYR A 44 13.73 9.80 -4.90
CA TYR A 44 14.31 10.86 -5.67
C TYR A 44 14.53 10.43 -7.12
N VAL A 45 14.71 11.45 -7.97
CA VAL A 45 15.15 11.27 -9.35
C VAL A 45 16.38 12.13 -9.57
N ASN A 46 17.46 11.50 -10.02
CA ASN A 46 18.69 12.18 -10.41
C ASN A 46 18.85 12.13 -11.95
N ILE A 47 19.24 13.26 -12.55
CA ILE A 47 19.59 13.32 -13.97
C ILE A 47 21.09 13.45 -14.12
N ARG A 48 21.73 12.40 -14.66
CA ARG A 48 23.18 12.32 -14.87
C ARG A 48 23.48 11.93 -16.32
N LYS A 49 24.22 12.78 -17.04
CA LYS A 49 24.60 12.56 -18.45
C LYS A 49 23.39 12.21 -19.36
N GLY A 50 22.26 12.89 -19.14
CA GLY A 50 21.02 12.66 -19.88
C GLY A 50 20.25 11.39 -19.48
N LYS A 51 20.73 10.59 -18.52
CA LYS A 51 20.01 9.44 -17.97
C LYS A 51 19.21 9.85 -16.73
N ILE A 52 17.97 9.39 -16.67
CA ILE A 52 17.10 9.47 -15.48
C ILE A 52 17.44 8.27 -14.59
N ILE A 53 17.77 8.53 -13.33
CA ILE A 53 18.12 7.52 -12.34
C ILE A 53 17.16 7.72 -11.17
N PRO A 54 16.09 6.91 -11.06
CA PRO A 54 15.28 6.88 -9.85
C PRO A 54 16.04 6.14 -8.74
N GLY A 55 15.83 6.56 -7.51
CA GLY A 55 16.18 5.81 -6.30
C GLY A 55 15.06 5.97 -5.30
N TYR A 56 14.70 4.88 -4.62
CA TYR A 56 13.67 4.91 -3.59
C TYR A 56 13.89 3.81 -2.58
N GLU A 57 13.58 4.11 -1.33
CA GLU A 57 13.52 3.17 -0.21
C GLU A 57 12.37 3.65 0.67
N ILE A 58 11.23 2.96 0.62
CA ILE A 58 9.97 3.41 1.19
C ILE A 58 9.41 2.32 2.10
N SER A 59 8.86 2.73 3.25
CA SER A 59 7.97 1.90 4.06
C SER A 59 6.54 2.44 4.01
N VAL A 60 5.57 1.54 3.94
CA VAL A 60 4.14 1.88 3.84
C VAL A 60 3.35 1.12 4.89
N ARG A 61 2.41 1.81 5.54
CA ARG A 61 1.41 1.18 6.41
C ARG A 61 0.01 1.50 5.92
N VAL A 62 -0.81 0.47 5.75
CA VAL A 62 -2.18 0.56 5.27
C VAL A 62 -3.12 -0.05 6.32
N LEU A 63 -4.22 0.63 6.59
CA LEU A 63 -5.30 0.10 7.43
C LEU A 63 -6.26 -0.72 6.56
N TRP A 64 -6.83 -1.77 7.13
CA TRP A 64 -7.82 -2.60 6.46
C TRP A 64 -8.98 -2.94 7.39
N GLU A 65 -10.14 -3.23 6.80
CA GLU A 65 -11.30 -3.75 7.52
C GLU A 65 -11.85 -4.99 6.83
N GLY A 66 -12.38 -5.89 7.65
CA GLY A 66 -13.00 -7.14 7.26
C GLY A 66 -14.37 -7.30 7.90
N GLU A 67 -15.30 -7.87 7.15
CA GLU A 67 -16.66 -8.15 7.59
C GLU A 67 -17.09 -9.54 7.13
N ALA A 68 -17.63 -10.34 8.04
CA ALA A 68 -18.31 -11.59 7.73
C ALA A 68 -19.83 -11.36 7.80
N LYS A 69 -20.58 -11.91 6.84
CA LYS A 69 -22.05 -11.82 6.82
C LYS A 69 -22.70 -13.20 6.81
N ASP A 70 -23.94 -13.26 7.27
CA ASP A 70 -24.80 -14.43 7.10
C ASP A 70 -25.40 -14.49 5.68
N ALA A 71 -26.14 -15.56 5.41
CA ALA A 71 -26.79 -15.77 4.12
C ALA A 71 -27.89 -14.75 3.78
N GLN A 72 -28.35 -13.98 4.77
CA GLN A 72 -29.35 -12.92 4.64
C GLN A 72 -28.71 -11.53 4.53
N GLY A 73 -27.38 -11.44 4.53
CA GLY A 73 -26.62 -10.19 4.45
C GLY A 73 -26.45 -9.47 5.79
N GLY A 74 -26.82 -10.08 6.90
CA GLY A 74 -26.59 -9.58 8.25
C GLY A 74 -25.13 -9.71 8.66
N THR A 75 -24.57 -8.66 9.27
CA THR A 75 -23.20 -8.69 9.81
C THR A 75 -23.09 -9.70 10.96
N LEU A 76 -22.19 -10.68 10.80
CA LEU A 76 -21.82 -11.64 11.84
C LEU A 76 -20.62 -11.18 12.67
N ALA A 77 -19.60 -10.62 12.00
CA ALA A 77 -18.40 -10.14 12.64
C ALA A 77 -17.76 -9.01 11.84
N LYS A 78 -17.07 -8.10 12.54
CA LYS A 78 -16.21 -7.07 11.95
C LYS A 78 -14.86 -7.10 12.63
N VAL A 79 -13.81 -6.93 11.83
CA VAL A 79 -12.43 -6.82 12.29
C VAL A 79 -11.76 -5.68 11.53
N SER A 80 -10.82 -5.02 12.19
CA SER A 80 -9.92 -4.07 11.54
C SER A 80 -8.49 -4.43 11.90
N GLY A 81 -7.57 -4.07 11.03
CA GLY A 81 -6.16 -4.32 11.21
C GLY A 81 -5.31 -3.36 10.42
N ARG A 82 -4.01 -3.65 10.41
CA ARG A 82 -3.02 -2.94 9.61
C ARG A 82 -2.18 -3.95 8.85
N VAL A 83 -1.63 -3.50 7.74
CA VAL A 83 -0.61 -4.20 6.98
C VAL A 83 0.54 -3.24 6.75
N GLU A 84 1.77 -3.73 6.91
CA GLU A 84 2.99 -2.96 6.69
C GLU A 84 3.82 -3.60 5.59
N LEU A 85 4.24 -2.77 4.63
CA LEU A 85 5.27 -3.09 3.64
C LEU A 85 6.53 -2.37 4.12
N PRO A 86 7.44 -3.06 4.84
CA PRO A 86 8.55 -2.40 5.52
C PRO A 86 9.62 -1.91 4.55
N TYR A 87 9.70 -2.50 3.34
CA TYR A 87 10.79 -2.26 2.40
C TYR A 87 10.36 -2.36 0.94
N ILE A 88 10.06 -1.20 0.34
CA ILE A 88 9.82 -1.04 -1.10
C ILE A 88 10.98 -0.21 -1.65
N ALA A 89 11.86 -0.84 -2.44
CA ALA A 89 13.09 -0.22 -2.90
C ALA A 89 13.34 -0.46 -4.40
N ASP A 90 14.19 0.36 -5.02
CA ASP A 90 14.55 0.16 -6.42
C ASP A 90 15.34 -1.13 -6.65
N GLU A 91 16.05 -1.61 -5.63
CA GLU A 91 16.80 -2.87 -5.68
C GLU A 91 15.92 -4.12 -5.69
N ASN A 92 14.72 -4.08 -5.10
CA ASN A 92 13.76 -5.18 -5.07
C ASN A 92 12.62 -5.01 -6.09
N ALA A 93 12.81 -4.13 -7.08
CA ALA A 93 11.81 -3.86 -8.10
C ALA A 93 11.49 -5.11 -8.93
N GLY A 94 10.23 -5.55 -8.87
CA GLY A 94 9.74 -6.74 -9.57
C GLY A 94 9.74 -8.03 -8.73
N GLU A 95 10.18 -7.93 -7.47
CA GLU A 95 10.03 -9.00 -6.48
C GLU A 95 8.73 -8.84 -5.69
N ASP A 96 8.26 -9.93 -5.07
CA ASP A 96 7.13 -9.87 -4.14
C ASP A 96 7.58 -9.13 -2.87
N PRO A 97 6.82 -8.12 -2.39
CA PRO A 97 7.22 -7.37 -1.22
C PRO A 97 7.06 -8.20 0.05
N ASP A 98 7.93 -7.94 1.03
CA ASP A 98 7.70 -8.39 2.39
C ASP A 98 6.46 -7.69 2.98
N ILE A 99 5.68 -8.44 3.75
CA ILE A 99 4.43 -7.94 4.35
C ILE A 99 4.33 -8.40 5.81
N ASN A 100 4.04 -7.45 6.70
CA ASN A 100 3.71 -7.72 8.11
C ASN A 100 2.22 -7.42 8.36
N ILE A 101 1.50 -8.36 8.99
CA ILE A 101 0.07 -8.24 9.34
C ILE A 101 -0.11 -8.48 10.83
#